data_AF-A0A7C1DNJ6-F1
#
_entry.id   AF-A0A7C1DNJ6-F1
#
_cell.length_a   1.000
_cell.length_b   1.000
_cell.length_c   1.000
_cell.angle_alpha   90.00
_cell.angle_beta   90.00
_cell.angle_gamma   90.00
#
_symmetry.space_group_name_H-M   'P 1'
#
loop_
_entity.id
_entity.type
_entity.pdbx_description
1 polymer ?
#
loop_
_entity_poly.entity_id
_entity_poly.type
_entity_poly.pdbx_seq_one_letter_code
_entity_poly.pdbx_strand_id
1 'polypeptide(L)'
;MPVFFLILTASWATLAFSCRLGFGSLLRNALRVEGLPGRTGNLADRYHRMTGRKKILALGFFTAVVYLGDLKYWLGRLPLFSDFSVFEGAAGLGLFLLFLCTIWYFACPAHAVIFRRLMSRSSFVASNVKLNLPILFPWAVLSFLFDLMSMKAVTAAFPFLAGGMAHVLCFVSVLAAMMVLMPAFIRKWWGCTSLQDSIKGREMVSFLDRSGFGYRDIVRWPIFEGRMMTAAIMGIVPRFRYILVTDSLMEVLSIEELKGVLAHEMGHAKYRHLLVYVVFFIGFIVVSYGASDLVFAVLPAFPSFVSLLTGGESSGLSLFYLLFSIPMLFAMAVYFRFIIGFFMRHFERQADLFAARFLGTAYPVINALEKIAFYSGNTRDLPSWHHFSVRERVDCLLRAERDAGLVRKHNRFVASCFAVYLIFMVSAGYFANLGTGSESFRYRVMEQALLDRAESGPPDPGVYGALAMLYHESERWEDALSAYETALRLEPDNPVTLNNMAWLLSTATERGLRDPVRAVNLAEKAVALERNPVYLDTLAEAYYAAGNPDEAVAVIEEAIENAKDRVGYYREQREKFVEELR
;
A
#
# COMPACT_ATOMS: atom_id res chain seq x y z
N MET A 1 -13.85 -25.67 -2.46
CA MET A 1 -14.42 -25.13 -3.71
C MET A 1 -15.79 -24.50 -3.47
N PRO A 2 -16.82 -25.21 -2.95
CA PRO A 2 -18.18 -24.65 -2.90
C PRO A 2 -18.31 -23.40 -2.01
N VAL A 3 -17.58 -23.33 -0.89
CA VAL A 3 -17.61 -22.17 0.02
C VAL A 3 -17.03 -20.90 -0.61
N PHE A 4 -15.90 -20.99 -1.32
CA PHE A 4 -15.30 -19.84 -2.02
C PHE A 4 -16.26 -19.24 -3.04
N PHE A 5 -16.82 -20.08 -3.93
CA PHE A 5 -17.77 -19.60 -4.95
C PHE A 5 -19.04 -19.03 -4.32
N LEU A 6 -19.51 -19.61 -3.20
CA LEU A 6 -20.63 -19.06 -2.45
C LEU A 6 -20.32 -17.65 -1.91
N ILE A 7 -19.17 -17.47 -1.25
CA ILE A 7 -18.76 -16.16 -0.70
C ILE A 7 -18.59 -15.14 -1.83
N LEU A 8 -17.93 -15.52 -2.93
CA LEU A 8 -17.73 -14.66 -4.09
C LEU A 8 -19.06 -14.22 -4.71
N THR A 9 -19.95 -15.18 -5.01
CA THR A 9 -21.24 -14.90 -5.66
C THR A 9 -22.17 -14.12 -4.74
N ALA A 10 -22.25 -14.46 -3.45
CA ALA A 10 -23.03 -13.73 -2.47
C ALA A 10 -22.53 -12.29 -2.32
N SER A 11 -21.22 -12.10 -2.18
CA SER A 11 -20.59 -10.77 -2.08
C SER A 11 -20.87 -9.89 -3.29
N TRP A 12 -20.68 -10.44 -4.50
CA TRP A 12 -20.95 -9.73 -5.74
C TRP A 12 -22.44 -9.40 -5.91
N ALA A 13 -23.33 -10.37 -5.70
CA ALA A 13 -24.78 -10.18 -5.82
C ALA A 13 -25.29 -9.12 -4.84
N THR A 14 -24.77 -9.12 -3.60
CA THR A 14 -25.14 -8.15 -2.57
C THR A 14 -24.67 -6.75 -2.94
N LEU A 15 -23.42 -6.62 -3.43
CA LEU A 15 -22.90 -5.35 -3.93
C LEU A 15 -23.74 -4.84 -5.12
N ALA A 16 -24.05 -5.69 -6.09
CA ALA A 16 -24.85 -5.36 -7.26
C ALA A 16 -26.26 -4.88 -6.88
N PHE A 17 -26.94 -5.61 -5.99
CA PHE A 17 -28.26 -5.25 -5.47
C PHE A 17 -28.22 -3.90 -4.74
N SER A 18 -27.23 -3.73 -3.85
CA SER A 18 -27.00 -2.49 -3.10
C SER A 18 -26.72 -1.29 -4.02
N CYS A 19 -25.96 -1.50 -5.11
CA CYS A 19 -25.71 -0.48 -6.14
C CYS A 19 -26.97 -0.14 -6.91
N ARG A 20 -27.75 -1.14 -7.35
CA ARG A 20 -29.02 -0.95 -8.06
C ARG A 20 -30.00 -0.11 -7.25
N LEU A 21 -30.17 -0.40 -5.97
CA LEU A 21 -31.06 0.37 -5.09
C LEU A 21 -30.54 1.80 -4.87
N GLY A 22 -29.26 1.95 -4.53
CA GLY A 22 -28.65 3.24 -4.22
C GLY A 22 -28.67 4.22 -5.41
N PHE A 23 -28.13 3.78 -6.55
CA PHE A 23 -28.10 4.62 -7.75
C PHE A 23 -29.48 4.76 -8.41
N GLY A 24 -30.34 3.74 -8.31
CA GLY A 24 -31.72 3.84 -8.80
C GLY A 24 -32.55 4.87 -8.03
N SER A 25 -32.38 4.94 -6.70
CA SER A 25 -33.00 5.98 -5.87
C SER A 25 -32.47 7.37 -6.23
N LEU A 26 -31.16 7.51 -6.39
CA LEU A 26 -30.54 8.77 -6.78
C LEU A 26 -31.00 9.23 -8.18
N LEU A 27 -31.11 8.32 -9.14
CA LEU A 27 -31.62 8.60 -10.49
C LEU A 27 -33.06 9.11 -10.43
N ARG A 28 -33.96 8.44 -9.70
CA ARG A 28 -35.35 8.91 -9.54
C ARG A 28 -35.41 10.31 -8.94
N ASN A 29 -34.56 10.60 -7.96
CA ASN A 29 -34.47 11.93 -7.37
C ASN A 29 -33.92 12.97 -8.35
N ALA A 30 -32.92 12.60 -9.18
CA ALA A 30 -32.36 13.49 -10.19
C ALA A 30 -33.42 13.86 -11.25
N LEU A 31 -34.15 12.87 -11.77
CA LEU A 31 -35.22 13.08 -12.75
C LEU A 31 -36.38 13.93 -12.21
N ARG A 32 -36.69 13.85 -10.91
CA ARG A 32 -37.72 14.70 -10.28
C ARG A 32 -37.32 16.17 -10.12
N VAL A 33 -36.02 16.45 -10.06
CA VAL A 33 -35.46 17.79 -9.85
C VAL A 33 -34.98 18.42 -11.16
N GLU A 34 -34.91 17.62 -12.23
CA GLU A 34 -34.56 18.07 -13.57
C GLU A 34 -35.59 19.12 -14.05
N GLY A 35 -35.16 20.38 -14.18
CA GLY A 35 -36.00 21.52 -14.57
C GLY A 35 -36.20 22.59 -13.48
N LEU A 36 -35.81 22.36 -12.23
CA LEU A 36 -35.93 23.34 -11.13
C LEU A 36 -34.58 24.03 -10.84
N PRO A 37 -34.42 25.36 -11.09
CA PRO A 37 -33.18 26.07 -10.79
C PRO A 37 -32.90 26.11 -9.28
N GLY A 38 -31.64 25.88 -8.89
CA GLY A 38 -31.15 26.04 -7.50
C GLY A 38 -30.99 24.77 -6.64
N ARG A 39 -31.41 23.58 -7.11
CA ARG A 39 -31.32 22.31 -6.32
C ARG A 39 -30.32 21.26 -6.87
N THR A 40 -29.55 21.58 -7.91
CA THR A 40 -28.66 20.62 -8.60
C THR A 40 -27.35 20.33 -7.86
N GLY A 41 -26.78 21.28 -7.11
CA GLY A 41 -25.51 21.07 -6.37
C GLY A 41 -25.58 19.94 -5.32
N ASN A 42 -26.76 19.71 -4.74
CA ASN A 42 -27.00 18.61 -3.80
C ASN A 42 -27.01 17.22 -4.49
N LEU A 43 -27.18 17.13 -5.81
CA LEU A 43 -27.21 15.84 -6.51
C LEU A 43 -25.81 15.32 -6.86
N ALA A 44 -24.91 16.19 -7.33
CA ALA A 44 -23.53 15.82 -7.65
C ALA A 44 -22.79 15.33 -6.40
N ASP A 45 -22.92 16.04 -5.29
CA ASP A 45 -22.33 15.62 -4.01
C ASP A 45 -22.92 14.28 -3.52
N ARG A 46 -24.26 14.11 -3.57
CA ARG A 46 -24.89 12.82 -3.24
C ARG A 46 -24.39 11.68 -4.15
N TYR A 47 -24.16 11.94 -5.43
CA TYR A 47 -23.56 10.98 -6.35
C TYR A 47 -22.15 10.57 -5.93
N HIS A 48 -21.28 11.53 -5.64
CA HIS A 48 -19.90 11.25 -5.22
C HIS A 48 -19.87 10.52 -3.87
N ARG A 49 -20.68 10.95 -2.89
CA ARG A 49 -20.80 10.27 -1.59
C ARG A 49 -21.33 8.84 -1.73
N MET A 50 -22.35 8.62 -2.57
CA MET A 50 -22.86 7.29 -2.88
C MET A 50 -21.77 6.41 -3.50
N THR A 51 -21.07 6.93 -4.51
CA THR A 51 -19.98 6.22 -5.19
C THR A 51 -18.87 5.85 -4.21
N GLY A 52 -18.45 6.78 -3.34
CA GLY A 52 -17.47 6.52 -2.29
C GLY A 52 -17.91 5.42 -1.32
N ARG A 53 -19.15 5.48 -0.83
CA ARG A 53 -19.72 4.42 0.05
C ARG A 53 -19.74 3.06 -0.64
N LYS A 54 -20.09 2.99 -1.93
CA LYS A 54 -20.08 1.72 -2.68
C LYS A 54 -18.66 1.18 -2.89
N LYS A 55 -17.66 2.05 -3.10
CA LYS A 55 -16.26 1.64 -3.18
C LYS A 55 -15.73 1.07 -1.86
N ILE A 56 -16.11 1.68 -0.72
CA ILE A 56 -15.78 1.13 0.61
C ILE A 56 -16.44 -0.23 0.83
N LEU A 57 -17.72 -0.35 0.47
CA LEU A 57 -18.43 -1.63 0.55
C LEU A 57 -17.80 -2.71 -0.35
N ALA A 58 -17.39 -2.35 -1.58
CA ALA A 58 -16.67 -3.25 -2.46
C ALA A 58 -15.32 -3.68 -1.91
N LEU A 59 -14.59 -2.79 -1.22
CA LEU A 59 -13.36 -3.15 -0.52
C LEU A 59 -13.63 -4.17 0.59
N GLY A 60 -14.67 -3.96 1.41
CA GLY A 60 -15.06 -4.92 2.45
C GLY A 60 -15.42 -6.30 1.89
N PHE A 61 -16.20 -6.34 0.81
CA PHE A 61 -16.51 -7.60 0.12
C PHE A 61 -15.28 -8.25 -0.53
N PHE A 62 -14.39 -7.45 -1.10
CA PHE A 62 -13.14 -7.97 -1.67
C PHE A 62 -12.27 -8.61 -0.60
N THR A 63 -12.08 -7.92 0.53
CA THR A 63 -11.39 -8.45 1.71
C THR A 63 -12.04 -9.77 2.18
N ALA A 64 -13.37 -9.83 2.28
CA ALA A 64 -14.07 -11.07 2.65
C ALA A 64 -13.78 -12.22 1.67
N VAL A 65 -13.82 -11.97 0.36
CA VAL A 65 -13.51 -13.01 -0.64
C VAL A 65 -12.05 -13.45 -0.57
N VAL A 66 -11.11 -12.53 -0.36
CA VAL A 66 -9.68 -12.85 -0.29
C VAL A 66 -9.36 -13.68 0.94
N TYR A 67 -9.79 -13.25 2.13
CA TYR A 67 -9.40 -13.86 3.40
C TYR A 67 -10.36 -14.96 3.87
N LEU A 68 -11.68 -14.77 3.78
CA LEU A 68 -12.66 -15.80 4.18
C LEU A 68 -12.88 -16.86 3.11
N GLY A 69 -12.70 -16.47 1.83
CA GLY A 69 -12.76 -17.40 0.70
C GLY A 69 -11.46 -18.14 0.42
N ASP A 70 -10.36 -17.75 1.08
CA ASP A 70 -9.01 -18.26 0.87
C ASP A 70 -8.57 -18.22 -0.61
N LEU A 71 -8.69 -17.03 -1.22
CA LEU A 71 -8.42 -16.84 -2.66
C LEU A 71 -7.01 -17.32 -3.03
N LYS A 72 -6.03 -17.04 -2.16
CA LYS A 72 -4.63 -17.40 -2.36
C LYS A 72 -4.44 -18.91 -2.48
N TYR A 73 -5.08 -19.68 -1.59
CA TYR A 73 -5.05 -21.14 -1.64
C TYR A 73 -5.58 -21.69 -2.97
N TRP A 74 -6.67 -21.13 -3.50
CA TRP A 74 -7.24 -21.58 -4.77
C TRP A 74 -6.37 -21.22 -5.97
N LEU A 75 -5.80 -20.02 -5.98
CA LEU A 75 -4.88 -19.60 -7.04
C LEU A 75 -3.61 -20.45 -7.04
N GLY A 76 -3.02 -20.72 -5.87
CA GLY A 76 -1.78 -21.51 -5.74
C GLY A 76 -1.87 -22.96 -6.22
N ARG A 77 -3.08 -23.50 -6.45
CA ARG A 77 -3.27 -24.82 -7.07
C ARG A 77 -3.09 -24.83 -8.59
N LEU A 78 -2.99 -23.65 -9.20
CA LEU A 78 -2.74 -23.51 -10.64
C LEU A 78 -1.22 -23.37 -10.86
N PRO A 79 -0.60 -24.18 -11.74
CA PRO A 79 0.86 -24.20 -11.91
C PRO A 79 1.49 -22.85 -12.27
N LEU A 80 0.77 -22.00 -13.01
CA LEU A 80 1.25 -20.66 -13.37
C LEU A 80 1.33 -19.70 -12.17
N PHE A 81 0.52 -19.93 -11.14
CA PHE A 81 0.37 -19.04 -10.00
C PHE A 81 1.27 -19.42 -8.81
N SER A 82 1.77 -20.66 -8.77
CA SER A 82 2.74 -21.09 -7.75
C SER A 82 4.12 -20.47 -7.96
N ASP A 83 4.48 -20.19 -9.22
CA ASP A 83 5.85 -19.82 -9.58
C ASP A 83 6.04 -18.30 -9.70
N PHE A 84 4.94 -17.54 -9.87
CA PHE A 84 4.98 -16.10 -10.10
C PHE A 84 3.88 -15.38 -9.30
N SER A 85 4.29 -14.67 -8.26
CA SER A 85 3.39 -13.91 -7.39
C SER A 85 2.64 -12.79 -8.14
N VAL A 86 3.19 -12.29 -9.25
CA VAL A 86 2.53 -11.27 -10.08
C VAL A 86 1.19 -11.75 -10.63
N PHE A 87 1.03 -13.03 -10.97
CA PHE A 87 -0.24 -13.54 -11.48
C PHE A 87 -1.29 -13.66 -10.37
N GLU A 88 -0.88 -14.08 -9.18
CA GLU A 88 -1.74 -14.10 -7.99
C GLU A 88 -2.28 -12.69 -7.71
N GLY A 89 -1.40 -11.70 -7.64
CA GLY A 89 -1.79 -10.32 -7.43
C GLY A 89 -2.66 -9.77 -8.57
N ALA A 90 -2.37 -10.12 -9.82
CA ALA A 90 -3.15 -9.67 -10.97
C ALA A 90 -4.57 -10.23 -10.96
N ALA A 91 -4.75 -11.49 -10.53
CA ALA A 91 -6.06 -12.09 -10.35
C ALA A 91 -6.84 -11.39 -9.21
N GLY A 92 -6.18 -11.10 -8.09
CA GLY A 92 -6.77 -10.31 -7.00
C GLY A 92 -7.21 -8.92 -7.45
N LEU A 93 -6.35 -8.18 -8.16
CA LEU A 93 -6.69 -6.86 -8.72
C LEU A 93 -7.80 -6.94 -9.76
N GLY A 94 -7.80 -7.99 -10.60
CA GLY A 94 -8.87 -8.25 -11.57
C GLY A 94 -10.22 -8.47 -10.90
N LEU A 95 -10.25 -9.22 -9.80
CA LEU A 95 -11.45 -9.41 -8.99
C LEU A 95 -11.93 -8.09 -8.38
N PHE A 96 -11.03 -7.28 -7.82
CA PHE A 96 -11.42 -5.97 -7.29
C PHE A 96 -11.94 -5.04 -8.40
N LEU A 97 -11.30 -5.07 -9.57
CA LEU A 97 -11.75 -4.32 -10.74
C LEU A 97 -13.15 -4.75 -11.20
N LEU A 98 -13.51 -6.03 -11.11
CA LEU A 98 -14.86 -6.52 -11.37
C LEU A 98 -15.90 -5.86 -10.45
N PHE A 99 -15.59 -5.69 -9.16
CA PHE A 99 -16.47 -4.97 -8.23
C PHE A 99 -16.59 -3.49 -8.59
N LEU A 100 -15.50 -2.83 -8.98
CA LEU A 100 -15.54 -1.45 -9.45
C LEU A 100 -16.37 -1.29 -10.74
N CYS A 101 -16.21 -2.22 -11.70
CA CYS A 101 -17.02 -2.28 -12.91
C CYS A 101 -18.52 -2.41 -12.60
N THR A 102 -18.86 -3.22 -11.59
CA THR A 102 -20.25 -3.36 -11.12
C THR A 102 -20.80 -2.04 -10.60
N ILE A 103 -20.03 -1.30 -9.80
CA ILE A 103 -20.41 0.04 -9.31
C ILE A 103 -20.62 0.99 -10.49
N TRP A 104 -19.65 1.07 -11.41
CA TRP A 104 -19.72 1.99 -12.55
C TRP A 104 -20.90 1.68 -13.49
N TYR A 105 -21.20 0.40 -13.69
CA TYR A 105 -22.34 -0.05 -14.47
C TYR A 105 -23.68 0.50 -13.94
N PHE A 106 -23.91 0.42 -12.63
CA PHE A 106 -25.13 0.95 -12.00
C PHE A 106 -25.09 2.47 -11.80
N ALA A 107 -23.90 3.07 -11.68
CA ALA A 107 -23.75 4.51 -11.52
C ALA A 107 -24.01 5.30 -12.81
N CYS A 108 -23.77 4.70 -13.98
CA CYS A 108 -23.82 5.37 -15.29
C CYS A 108 -25.13 6.13 -15.57
N PRO A 109 -26.34 5.58 -15.34
CA PRO A 109 -27.58 6.31 -15.62
C PRO A 109 -27.75 7.56 -14.75
N ALA A 110 -27.43 7.46 -13.45
CA ALA A 110 -27.49 8.61 -12.55
C ALA A 110 -26.45 9.68 -12.93
N HIS A 111 -25.24 9.25 -13.30
CA HIS A 111 -24.21 10.15 -13.81
C HIS A 111 -24.68 10.92 -15.05
N ALA A 112 -25.29 10.23 -16.01
CA ALA A 112 -25.72 10.84 -17.27
C ALA A 112 -26.72 12.00 -17.06
N VAL A 113 -27.69 11.83 -16.16
CA VAL A 113 -28.68 12.86 -15.83
C VAL A 113 -28.04 14.00 -15.03
N ILE A 114 -27.29 13.67 -13.97
CA ILE A 114 -26.75 14.68 -13.04
C ILE A 114 -25.74 15.60 -13.73
N PHE A 115 -24.86 15.04 -14.55
CA PHE A 115 -23.81 15.79 -15.25
C PHE A 115 -24.19 16.15 -16.69
N ARG A 116 -25.43 15.87 -17.12
CA ARG A 116 -25.97 16.14 -18.46
C ARG A 116 -25.08 15.59 -19.59
N ARG A 117 -24.62 14.35 -19.43
CA ARG A 117 -23.69 13.68 -20.36
C ARG A 117 -24.21 12.29 -20.69
N LEU A 118 -24.87 12.17 -21.83
CA LEU A 118 -25.39 10.90 -22.34
C LEU A 118 -24.22 10.03 -22.82
N MET A 119 -24.03 8.88 -22.16
CA MET A 119 -23.04 7.87 -22.53
C MET A 119 -23.64 6.47 -22.37
N SER A 120 -23.18 5.52 -23.17
CA SER A 120 -23.53 4.11 -22.98
C SER A 120 -22.83 3.55 -21.74
N ARG A 121 -23.44 2.53 -21.10
CA ARG A 121 -22.86 1.88 -19.92
C ARG A 121 -21.50 1.25 -20.22
N SER A 122 -21.36 0.61 -21.39
CA SER A 122 -20.11 0.00 -21.82
C SER A 122 -18.99 1.03 -21.99
N SER A 123 -19.29 2.15 -22.66
CA SER A 123 -18.32 3.26 -22.83
C SER A 123 -17.92 3.87 -21.48
N PHE A 124 -18.87 4.05 -20.56
CA PHE A 124 -18.60 4.58 -19.22
C PHE A 124 -17.71 3.65 -18.39
N VAL A 125 -18.01 2.34 -18.37
CA VAL A 125 -17.20 1.34 -17.66
C VAL A 125 -15.81 1.23 -18.29
N ALA A 126 -15.73 1.12 -19.62
CA ALA A 126 -14.46 1.03 -20.34
C ALA A 126 -13.59 2.28 -20.11
N SER A 127 -14.19 3.47 -20.09
CA SER A 127 -13.47 4.73 -19.78
C SER A 127 -12.89 4.72 -18.38
N ASN A 128 -13.63 4.23 -17.39
CA ASN A 128 -13.12 4.09 -16.01
C ASN A 128 -11.99 3.05 -15.94
N VAL A 129 -12.13 1.88 -16.58
CA VAL A 129 -11.08 0.85 -16.62
C VAL A 129 -9.82 1.43 -17.26
N LYS A 130 -9.95 2.05 -18.44
CA LYS A 130 -8.85 2.66 -19.19
C LYS A 130 -8.14 3.76 -18.40
N LEU A 131 -8.87 4.53 -17.60
CA LEU A 131 -8.31 5.55 -16.70
C LEU A 131 -7.44 4.94 -15.60
N ASN A 132 -7.90 3.84 -14.98
CA ASN A 132 -7.26 3.27 -13.78
C ASN A 132 -6.18 2.24 -14.11
N LEU A 133 -6.25 1.55 -15.26
CA LEU A 133 -5.32 0.50 -15.65
C LEU A 133 -3.83 0.91 -15.58
N PRO A 134 -3.41 2.13 -16.02
CA PRO A 134 -2.01 2.50 -15.96
C PRO A 134 -1.42 2.59 -14.55
N ILE A 135 -2.26 2.79 -13.53
CA ILE A 135 -1.85 2.86 -12.13
C ILE A 135 -1.32 1.50 -11.66
N LEU A 136 -1.82 0.39 -12.24
CA LEU A 136 -1.45 -0.97 -11.85
C LEU A 136 -0.15 -1.44 -12.52
N PHE A 137 0.27 -0.79 -13.61
CA PHE A 137 1.41 -1.23 -14.40
C PHE A 137 2.76 -1.17 -13.66
N PRO A 138 3.10 -0.11 -12.88
CA PRO A 138 4.30 -0.11 -12.04
C PRO A 138 4.38 -1.29 -11.09
N TRP A 139 3.27 -1.58 -10.40
CA TRP A 139 3.19 -2.73 -9.51
C TRP A 139 3.44 -4.04 -10.27
N ALA A 140 2.79 -4.26 -11.42
CA ALA A 140 2.94 -5.49 -12.19
C ALA A 140 4.38 -5.71 -12.69
N VAL A 141 5.04 -4.66 -13.20
CA VAL A 141 6.44 -4.74 -13.67
C VAL A 141 7.38 -5.03 -12.50
N LEU A 142 7.21 -4.36 -11.37
CA LEU A 142 8.05 -4.54 -10.20
C LEU A 142 7.86 -5.93 -9.58
N SER A 143 6.62 -6.42 -9.48
CA SER A 143 6.32 -7.77 -8.99
C SER A 143 6.90 -8.85 -9.91
N PHE A 144 6.73 -8.73 -11.23
CA PHE A 144 7.31 -9.67 -12.17
C PHE A 144 8.84 -9.70 -12.11
N LEU A 145 9.47 -8.54 -11.97
CA LEU A 145 10.92 -8.43 -11.85
C LEU A 145 11.42 -9.03 -10.53
N PHE A 146 10.69 -8.83 -9.44
CA PHE A 146 10.97 -9.47 -8.16
C PHE A 146 10.89 -11.00 -8.25
N ASP A 147 9.82 -11.53 -8.88
CA ASP A 147 9.67 -12.97 -9.12
C ASP A 147 10.87 -13.51 -9.92
N LEU A 148 11.25 -12.81 -11.00
CA LEU A 148 12.38 -13.19 -11.84
C LEU A 148 13.71 -13.21 -11.07
N MET A 149 13.97 -12.20 -10.24
CA MET A 149 15.17 -12.12 -9.41
C MET A 149 15.21 -13.20 -8.32
N SER A 150 14.04 -13.71 -7.91
CA SER A 150 13.92 -14.77 -6.90
C SER A 150 14.12 -16.17 -7.51
N MET A 151 14.14 -16.30 -8.84
CA MET A 151 14.33 -17.59 -9.50
C MET A 151 15.76 -18.10 -9.34
N LYS A 152 15.91 -19.36 -8.90
CA LYS A 152 17.22 -20.04 -8.74
C LYS A 152 18.08 -20.00 -10.01
N ALA A 153 17.47 -20.15 -11.18
CA ALA A 153 18.20 -20.09 -12.46
C ALA A 153 18.82 -18.71 -12.71
N VAL A 154 18.12 -17.63 -12.32
CA VAL A 154 18.58 -16.25 -12.49
C VAL A 154 19.65 -15.91 -11.46
N THR A 155 19.45 -16.29 -10.19
CA THR A 155 20.46 -16.05 -9.15
C THR A 155 21.72 -16.89 -9.37
N ALA A 156 21.61 -18.08 -9.95
CA ALA A 156 22.77 -18.88 -10.37
C ALA A 156 23.53 -18.22 -11.53
N ALA A 157 22.83 -17.67 -12.53
CA ALA A 157 23.45 -16.96 -13.66
C ALA A 157 24.04 -15.60 -13.26
N PHE A 158 23.43 -14.93 -12.28
CA PHE A 158 23.78 -13.59 -11.82
C PHE A 158 23.84 -13.52 -10.29
N PRO A 159 24.91 -14.04 -9.66
CA PRO A 159 25.02 -14.13 -8.19
C PRO A 159 24.89 -12.78 -7.47
N PHE A 160 25.28 -11.68 -8.11
CA PHE A 160 25.14 -10.34 -7.53
C PHE A 160 23.67 -9.93 -7.32
N LEU A 161 22.71 -10.55 -8.01
CA LEU A 161 21.28 -10.31 -7.82
C LEU A 161 20.73 -11.00 -6.56
N ALA A 162 21.45 -11.96 -5.98
CA ALA A 162 20.98 -12.68 -4.79
C ALA A 162 20.96 -11.81 -3.52
N GLY A 163 21.74 -10.72 -3.49
CA GLY A 163 21.81 -9.82 -2.32
C GLY A 163 20.58 -8.91 -2.18
N GLY A 164 20.15 -8.66 -0.94
CA GLY A 164 19.04 -7.75 -0.64
C GLY A 164 19.27 -6.32 -1.16
N MET A 165 20.52 -5.82 -1.11
CA MET A 165 20.86 -4.50 -1.68
C MET A 165 20.64 -4.44 -3.20
N ALA A 166 20.91 -5.53 -3.93
CA ALA A 166 20.71 -5.59 -5.37
C ALA A 166 19.22 -5.49 -5.73
N HIS A 167 18.35 -6.13 -4.94
CA HIS A 167 16.89 -6.00 -5.08
C HIS A 167 16.44 -4.55 -4.88
N VAL A 168 16.94 -3.86 -3.85
CA VAL A 168 16.62 -2.44 -3.59
C VAL A 168 17.09 -1.55 -4.74
N LEU A 169 18.34 -1.71 -5.19
CA LEU A 169 18.90 -0.91 -6.29
C LEU A 169 18.14 -1.15 -7.59
N CYS A 170 17.79 -2.40 -7.90
CA CYS A 170 17.00 -2.74 -9.07
C CYS A 170 15.60 -2.09 -8.99
N PHE A 171 14.92 -2.24 -7.86
CA PHE A 171 13.62 -1.63 -7.60
C PHE A 171 13.64 -0.11 -7.83
N VAL A 172 14.59 0.60 -7.21
CA VAL A 172 14.72 2.06 -7.35
C VAL A 172 15.01 2.45 -8.79
N SER A 173 15.89 1.72 -9.48
CA SER A 173 16.27 2.00 -10.87
C SER A 173 15.09 1.81 -11.83
N VAL A 174 14.34 0.72 -11.67
CA VAL A 174 13.15 0.43 -12.47
C VAL A 174 12.07 1.46 -12.18
N LEU A 175 11.80 1.77 -10.91
CA LEU A 175 10.82 2.79 -10.54
C LEU A 175 11.18 4.15 -11.16
N ALA A 176 12.45 4.57 -11.07
CA ALA A 176 12.92 5.82 -11.68
C ALA A 176 12.75 5.81 -13.21
N ALA A 177 13.10 4.71 -13.88
CA ALA A 177 12.90 4.56 -15.32
C ALA A 177 11.40 4.66 -15.68
N MET A 178 10.53 3.99 -14.92
CA MET A 178 9.09 4.06 -15.12
C MET A 178 8.55 5.47 -14.92
N MET A 179 9.00 6.20 -13.90
CA MET A 179 8.59 7.59 -13.68
C MET A 179 8.89 8.51 -14.87
N VAL A 180 9.95 8.22 -15.63
CA VAL A 180 10.33 8.98 -16.83
C VAL A 180 9.57 8.51 -18.06
N LEU A 181 9.46 7.20 -18.26
CA LEU A 181 8.95 6.61 -19.51
C LEU A 181 7.41 6.44 -19.53
N MET A 182 6.79 6.24 -18.36
CA MET A 182 5.36 5.96 -18.23
C MET A 182 4.44 6.98 -18.92
N PRO A 183 4.68 8.31 -18.87
CA PRO A 183 3.81 9.27 -19.56
C PRO A 183 3.65 8.98 -21.05
N ALA A 184 4.69 8.47 -21.72
CA ALA A 184 4.63 8.11 -23.14
C ALA A 184 3.71 6.89 -23.39
N PHE A 185 3.75 5.90 -22.50
CA PHE A 185 2.85 4.74 -22.53
C PHE A 185 1.42 5.14 -22.20
N ILE A 186 1.20 5.91 -21.14
CA ILE A 186 -0.12 6.38 -20.72
C ILE A 186 -0.80 7.14 -21.86
N ARG A 187 -0.09 8.04 -22.53
CA ARG A 187 -0.61 8.76 -23.70
C ARG A 187 -1.16 7.80 -24.76
N LYS A 188 -0.43 6.73 -25.08
CA LYS A 188 -0.85 5.73 -26.07
C LYS A 188 -2.03 4.90 -25.56
N TRP A 189 -1.98 4.44 -24.32
CA TRP A 189 -3.05 3.66 -23.70
C TRP A 189 -4.35 4.44 -23.59
N TRP A 190 -4.30 5.73 -23.29
CA TRP A 190 -5.45 6.62 -23.26
C TRP A 190 -5.96 7.01 -24.65
N GLY A 191 -5.21 6.72 -25.71
CA GLY A 191 -5.58 7.06 -27.08
C GLY A 191 -5.53 8.56 -27.34
N CYS A 192 -4.63 9.26 -26.67
CA CYS A 192 -4.47 10.70 -26.83
C CYS A 192 -3.89 11.03 -28.21
N THR A 193 -4.46 12.05 -28.86
CA THR A 193 -4.02 12.57 -30.16
C THR A 193 -3.47 13.99 -30.01
N SER A 194 -2.66 14.47 -30.95
CA SER A 194 -2.20 15.86 -30.88
C SER A 194 -3.37 16.84 -30.98
N LEU A 195 -3.25 17.99 -30.32
CA LEU A 195 -4.29 19.03 -30.31
C LEU A 195 -4.05 20.14 -31.36
N GLN A 196 -2.92 20.07 -32.09
CA GLN A 196 -2.45 21.10 -33.04
C GLN A 196 -3.39 21.31 -34.24
N ASP A 197 -4.28 20.36 -34.51
CA ASP A 197 -5.23 20.44 -35.61
C ASP A 197 -6.28 21.56 -35.39
N SER A 198 -6.55 21.93 -34.13
CA SER A 198 -7.54 22.95 -33.77
C SER A 198 -6.94 24.36 -33.66
N ILE A 199 -7.76 25.39 -33.94
CA ILE A 199 -7.34 26.81 -33.79
C ILE A 199 -6.90 27.09 -32.35
N LYS A 200 -7.74 26.73 -31.36
CA LYS A 200 -7.41 26.88 -29.94
C LYS A 200 -6.15 26.10 -29.55
N GLY A 201 -5.93 24.92 -30.13
CA GLY A 201 -4.73 24.12 -29.91
C GLY A 201 -3.45 24.79 -30.41
N ARG A 202 -3.47 25.40 -31.59
CA ARG A 202 -2.33 26.19 -32.11
C ARG A 202 -2.01 27.40 -31.24
N GLU A 203 -3.03 28.10 -30.77
CA GLU A 203 -2.86 29.23 -29.84
C GLU A 203 -2.22 28.79 -28.52
N MET A 204 -2.63 27.63 -28.00
CA MET A 204 -2.03 27.05 -26.79
C MET A 204 -0.57 26.63 -26.97
N VAL A 205 -0.22 26.04 -28.12
CA VAL A 205 1.17 25.74 -28.47
C VAL A 205 1.99 27.02 -28.54
N SER A 206 1.51 28.03 -29.28
CA SER A 206 2.15 29.34 -29.38
C SER A 206 2.38 29.99 -28.01
N PHE A 207 1.40 29.89 -27.11
CA PHE A 207 1.53 30.38 -25.74
C PHE A 207 2.62 29.64 -24.94
N LEU A 208 2.67 28.32 -25.00
CA LEU A 208 3.67 27.51 -24.29
C LEU A 208 5.09 27.75 -24.84
N ASP A 209 5.24 27.84 -26.15
CA ASP A 209 6.51 28.09 -26.83
C ASP A 209 7.06 29.47 -26.46
N ARG A 210 6.22 30.52 -26.50
CA ARG A 210 6.61 31.88 -26.07
C ARG A 210 6.96 31.96 -24.59
N SER A 211 6.38 31.07 -23.78
CA SER A 211 6.68 30.98 -22.36
C SER A 211 8.01 30.27 -22.06
N GLY A 212 8.66 29.67 -23.06
CA GLY A 212 9.87 28.87 -22.87
C GLY A 212 9.63 27.61 -22.04
N PHE A 213 8.39 27.11 -22.00
CA PHE A 213 8.04 25.95 -21.19
C PHE A 213 8.54 24.67 -21.86
N GLY A 214 9.27 23.82 -21.14
CA GLY A 214 9.73 22.55 -21.67
C GLY A 214 8.62 21.49 -21.63
N TYR A 215 8.09 21.09 -22.78
CA TYR A 215 7.12 20.00 -22.91
C TYR A 215 7.37 19.20 -24.20
N ARG A 216 6.76 18.02 -24.29
CA ARG A 216 6.86 17.16 -25.47
C ARG A 216 5.72 17.42 -26.46
N ASP A 217 4.49 17.44 -25.96
CA ASP A 217 3.29 17.67 -26.79
C ASP A 217 2.09 18.10 -25.91
N ILE A 218 1.13 18.79 -26.52
CA ILE A 218 -0.20 19.04 -25.96
C ILE A 218 -1.21 18.16 -26.69
N VAL A 219 -1.90 17.32 -25.92
CA VAL A 219 -2.70 16.23 -26.46
C VAL A 219 -4.16 16.31 -26.02
N ARG A 220 -5.05 15.94 -26.94
CA ARG A 220 -6.46 15.67 -26.66
C ARG A 220 -6.58 14.47 -25.73
N TRP A 221 -7.37 14.60 -24.69
CA TRP A 221 -7.68 13.52 -23.76
C TRP A 221 -9.12 13.02 -23.95
N PRO A 222 -9.33 11.87 -24.63
CA PRO A 222 -10.67 11.37 -24.98
C PRO A 222 -11.37 10.66 -23.81
N ILE A 223 -11.04 11.02 -22.57
CA ILE A 223 -11.59 10.39 -21.38
C ILE A 223 -13.08 10.68 -21.25
N PHE A 224 -13.88 9.64 -20.98
CA PHE A 224 -15.34 9.73 -21.01
C PHE A 224 -15.86 10.36 -22.32
N GLU A 225 -15.33 9.90 -23.47
CA GLU A 225 -15.61 10.47 -24.79
C GLU A 225 -15.27 11.97 -24.88
N GLY A 226 -14.25 12.42 -24.14
CA GLY A 226 -13.85 13.83 -24.08
C GLY A 226 -14.79 14.72 -23.23
N ARG A 227 -15.83 14.13 -22.62
CA ARG A 227 -16.88 14.89 -21.92
C ARG A 227 -16.46 15.38 -20.55
N MET A 228 -15.40 14.84 -19.94
CA MET A 228 -14.92 15.33 -18.65
C MET A 228 -14.35 16.75 -18.80
N MET A 229 -14.59 17.64 -17.84
CA MET A 229 -14.02 19.00 -17.83
C MET A 229 -12.73 19.00 -17.03
N THR A 230 -11.60 18.70 -17.67
CA THR A 230 -10.32 18.59 -16.96
C THR A 230 -9.14 18.85 -17.90
N ALA A 231 -8.08 19.38 -17.31
CA ALA A 231 -6.75 19.35 -17.88
C ALA A 231 -5.81 18.71 -16.86
N ALA A 232 -4.68 18.18 -17.32
CA ALA A 232 -3.67 17.62 -16.45
C ALA A 232 -2.29 17.72 -17.10
N ILE A 233 -1.26 17.74 -16.26
CA ILE A 233 0.13 17.59 -16.69
C ILE A 233 0.71 16.27 -16.21
N MET A 234 1.37 15.55 -17.12
CA MET A 234 2.07 14.30 -16.81
C MET A 234 3.54 14.42 -17.20
N GLY A 235 4.41 13.81 -16.40
CA GLY A 235 5.83 13.66 -16.73
C GLY A 235 6.74 14.69 -16.08
N ILE A 236 7.81 14.19 -15.47
CA ILE A 236 8.78 14.99 -14.72
C ILE A 236 9.84 15.56 -15.66
N VAL A 237 10.26 14.78 -16.66
CA VAL A 237 11.28 15.17 -17.63
C VAL A 237 10.62 15.85 -18.83
N PRO A 238 11.08 17.04 -19.27
CA PRO A 238 10.47 17.78 -20.39
C PRO A 238 10.24 16.94 -21.65
N ARG A 239 11.20 16.08 -22.01
CA ARG A 239 11.13 15.17 -23.18
C ARG A 239 9.96 14.18 -23.14
N PHE A 240 9.47 13.86 -21.95
CA PHE A 240 8.34 12.94 -21.72
C PHE A 240 7.20 13.64 -20.98
N ARG A 241 7.13 14.97 -21.07
CA ARG A 241 6.09 15.77 -20.42
C ARG A 241 4.95 16.06 -21.39
N TYR A 242 3.74 15.67 -21.02
CA TYR A 242 2.54 15.85 -21.83
C TYR A 242 1.51 16.68 -21.07
N ILE A 243 0.90 17.63 -21.76
CA ILE A 243 -0.25 18.38 -21.25
C ILE A 243 -1.50 17.81 -21.91
N LEU A 244 -2.46 17.38 -21.10
CA LEU A 244 -3.70 16.75 -21.52
C LEU A 244 -4.84 17.74 -21.36
N VAL A 245 -5.64 17.88 -22.42
CA VAL A 245 -6.81 18.75 -22.42
C VAL A 245 -8.00 17.99 -23.02
N THR A 246 -9.15 18.02 -22.35
CA THR A 246 -10.37 17.37 -22.85
C THR A 246 -11.15 18.24 -23.82
N ASP A 247 -11.96 17.61 -24.67
CA ASP A 247 -12.76 18.30 -25.69
C ASP A 247 -13.80 19.25 -25.08
N SER A 248 -14.51 18.82 -24.03
CA SER A 248 -15.48 19.71 -23.38
C SER A 248 -14.82 20.96 -22.75
N LEU A 249 -13.58 20.84 -22.25
CA LEU A 249 -12.87 22.00 -21.72
C LEU A 249 -12.52 22.99 -22.84
N MET A 250 -12.09 22.45 -23.99
CA MET A 250 -11.80 23.22 -25.20
C MET A 250 -13.03 23.90 -25.77
N GLU A 251 -14.22 23.30 -25.67
CA GLU A 251 -15.46 23.89 -26.15
C GLU A 251 -15.92 25.06 -25.28
N VAL A 252 -15.90 24.89 -23.96
CA VAL A 252 -16.49 25.84 -23.00
C VAL A 252 -15.59 27.05 -22.72
N LEU A 253 -14.27 26.85 -22.67
CA LEU A 253 -13.34 27.91 -22.27
C LEU A 253 -12.88 28.77 -23.45
N SER A 254 -12.72 30.07 -23.22
CA SER A 254 -12.08 30.98 -24.17
C SER A 254 -10.57 30.70 -24.28
N ILE A 255 -9.90 31.27 -25.28
CA ILE A 255 -8.44 31.11 -25.45
C ILE A 255 -7.70 31.65 -24.21
N GLU A 256 -8.12 32.81 -23.69
CA GLU A 256 -7.49 33.39 -22.49
C GLU A 256 -7.71 32.52 -21.24
N GLU A 257 -8.92 31.98 -21.07
CA GLU A 257 -9.22 31.04 -19.96
C GLU A 257 -8.40 29.75 -20.08
N LEU A 258 -8.23 29.22 -21.30
CA LEU A 258 -7.36 28.06 -21.55
C LEU A 258 -5.89 28.37 -21.24
N LYS A 259 -5.39 29.56 -21.59
CA LYS A 259 -4.05 30.01 -21.16
C LYS A 259 -3.94 30.07 -19.62
N GLY A 260 -5.01 30.47 -18.93
CA GLY A 260 -5.14 30.38 -17.47
C GLY A 260 -4.96 28.96 -16.95
N VAL A 261 -5.66 27.99 -17.53
CA VAL A 261 -5.53 26.57 -17.18
C VAL A 261 -4.11 26.06 -17.46
N LEU A 262 -3.52 26.38 -18.63
CA LEU A 262 -2.15 25.98 -18.95
C LEU A 262 -1.12 26.58 -18.00
N ALA A 263 -1.28 27.85 -17.63
CA ALA A 263 -0.41 28.50 -16.65
C ALA A 263 -0.51 27.83 -15.27
N HIS A 264 -1.70 27.36 -14.89
CA HIS A 264 -1.90 26.54 -13.68
C HIS A 264 -1.13 25.21 -13.77
N GLU A 265 -1.27 24.46 -14.86
CA GLU A 265 -0.53 23.21 -15.09
C GLU A 265 1.00 23.42 -15.12
N MET A 266 1.46 24.52 -15.72
CA MET A 266 2.87 24.94 -15.68
C MET A 266 3.35 25.19 -14.23
N GLY A 267 2.47 25.69 -13.36
CA GLY A 267 2.72 25.84 -11.94
C GLY A 267 3.05 24.50 -11.27
N HIS A 268 2.28 23.45 -11.56
CA HIS A 268 2.56 22.11 -11.04
C HIS A 268 3.94 21.59 -11.46
N ALA A 269 4.32 21.80 -12.73
CA ALA A 269 5.66 21.43 -13.21
C ALA A 269 6.78 22.27 -12.59
N LYS A 270 6.57 23.59 -12.45
CA LYS A 270 7.56 24.51 -11.87
C LYS A 270 7.93 24.14 -10.44
N TYR A 271 6.93 23.86 -9.61
CA TYR A 271 7.14 23.47 -8.21
C TYR A 271 7.36 21.97 -8.02
N ARG A 272 7.43 21.20 -9.12
CA ARG A 272 7.73 19.76 -9.11
C ARG A 272 6.79 18.95 -8.20
N HIS A 273 5.51 19.33 -8.13
CA HIS A 273 4.53 18.68 -7.23
C HIS A 273 4.49 17.15 -7.42
N LEU A 274 4.66 16.66 -8.67
CA LEU A 274 4.70 15.22 -8.96
C LEU A 274 5.87 14.49 -8.27
N LEU A 275 7.06 15.12 -8.17
CA LEU A 275 8.19 14.56 -7.43
C LEU A 275 7.94 14.57 -5.92
N VAL A 276 7.28 15.62 -5.42
CA VAL A 276 6.95 15.71 -3.99
C VAL A 276 5.98 14.61 -3.56
N TYR A 277 5.04 14.19 -4.42
CA TYR A 277 4.19 13.04 -4.13
C TYR A 277 4.99 11.74 -3.93
N VAL A 278 6.09 11.54 -4.66
CA VAL A 278 6.98 10.37 -4.45
C VAL A 278 7.57 10.39 -3.05
N VAL A 279 8.01 11.56 -2.59
CA VAL A 279 8.53 11.73 -1.23
C VAL A 279 7.45 11.42 -0.18
N PHE A 280 6.20 11.76 -0.45
CA PHE A 280 5.08 11.37 0.42
C PHE A 280 4.81 9.87 0.42
N PHE A 281 4.93 9.19 -0.72
CA PHE A 281 4.84 7.73 -0.78
C PHE A 281 5.99 7.05 -0.03
N ILE A 282 7.22 7.54 -0.18
CA ILE A 282 8.38 7.03 0.58
C ILE A 282 8.16 7.25 2.08
N GLY A 283 7.70 8.44 2.49
CA GLY A 283 7.41 8.70 3.90
C GLY A 283 6.29 7.81 4.45
N PHE A 284 5.28 7.47 3.64
CA PHE A 284 4.28 6.48 4.05
C PHE A 284 4.91 5.12 4.32
N ILE A 285 5.82 4.64 3.45
CA ILE A 285 6.54 3.38 3.66
C ILE A 285 7.30 3.40 5.00
N VAL A 286 7.99 4.50 5.31
CA VAL A 286 8.72 4.66 6.59
C VAL A 286 7.78 4.58 7.79
N VAL A 287 6.66 5.30 7.77
CA VAL A 287 5.68 5.28 8.85
C VAL A 287 5.02 3.90 8.98
N SER A 288 4.68 3.28 7.86
CA SER A 288 4.08 1.95 7.82
C SER A 288 5.00 0.90 8.41
N TYR A 289 6.30 0.93 8.09
CA TYR A 289 7.26 -0.02 8.64
C TYR A 289 7.37 0.11 10.17
N GLY A 290 7.53 1.33 10.69
CA GLY A 290 7.53 1.55 12.14
C GLY A 290 6.19 1.18 12.82
N ALA A 291 5.06 1.37 12.12
CA ALA A 291 3.75 0.97 12.64
C ALA A 291 3.56 -0.55 12.67
N SER A 292 4.08 -1.29 11.67
CA SER A 292 4.01 -2.75 11.68
C SER A 292 4.77 -3.34 12.86
N ASP A 293 5.95 -2.79 13.18
CA ASP A 293 6.75 -3.28 14.30
C ASP A 293 6.03 -3.10 15.64
N LEU A 294 5.33 -1.98 15.83
CA LEU A 294 4.51 -1.76 17.03
C LEU A 294 3.34 -2.75 17.11
N VAL A 295 2.70 -3.06 15.98
CA VAL A 295 1.62 -4.07 15.97
C VAL A 295 2.18 -5.43 16.37
N PHE A 296 3.31 -5.85 15.80
CA PHE A 296 3.98 -7.09 16.20
C PHE A 296 4.43 -7.08 17.66
N ALA A 297 4.84 -5.93 18.21
CA ALA A 297 5.23 -5.75 19.60
C ALA A 297 4.09 -5.90 20.61
N VAL A 298 2.84 -5.68 20.18
CA VAL A 298 1.66 -5.73 21.07
C VAL A 298 0.92 -7.06 20.93
N LEU A 299 1.16 -7.78 19.84
CA LEU A 299 0.38 -8.93 19.42
C LEU A 299 0.44 -10.15 20.35
N PRO A 300 1.62 -10.55 20.88
CA PRO A 300 1.72 -11.66 21.83
C PRO A 300 1.02 -11.43 23.17
N ALA A 301 0.67 -10.18 23.50
CA ALA A 301 -0.17 -9.88 24.67
C ALA A 301 -1.60 -10.46 24.56
N PHE A 302 -1.99 -11.01 23.41
CA PHE A 302 -3.29 -11.60 23.15
C PHE A 302 -3.16 -13.12 22.91
N PRO A 303 -3.30 -13.98 23.94
CA PRO A 303 -3.05 -15.43 23.83
C PRO A 303 -3.93 -16.15 22.79
N SER A 304 -5.20 -15.76 22.67
CA SER A 304 -6.13 -16.29 21.65
C SER A 304 -5.67 -16.01 20.21
N PHE A 305 -4.81 -15.01 20.04
CA PHE A 305 -4.25 -14.62 18.76
C PHE A 305 -2.95 -15.38 18.46
N VAL A 306 -2.12 -15.63 19.48
CA VAL A 306 -0.93 -16.48 19.37
C VAL A 306 -1.33 -17.93 19.09
N SER A 307 -2.34 -18.46 19.79
CA SER A 307 -2.85 -19.83 19.55
C SER A 307 -3.43 -20.01 18.13
N LEU A 308 -3.96 -18.94 17.54
CA LEU A 308 -4.46 -18.93 16.17
C LEU A 308 -3.33 -18.98 15.12
N LEU A 309 -2.17 -18.41 15.46
CA LEU A 309 -0.97 -18.42 14.64
C LEU A 309 -0.24 -19.77 14.70
N THR A 310 -0.21 -20.41 15.87
CA THR A 310 0.52 -21.66 16.11
C THR A 310 -0.32 -22.92 15.87
N GLY A 311 -1.65 -22.80 15.80
CA GLY A 311 -2.59 -23.93 15.68
C GLY A 311 -2.60 -24.68 14.34
N GLY A 312 -1.66 -24.41 13.42
CA GLY A 312 -1.47 -25.17 12.17
C GLY A 312 -2.60 -25.09 11.12
N GLU A 313 -3.76 -24.53 11.45
CA GLU A 313 -4.86 -24.36 10.49
C GLU A 313 -4.65 -23.12 9.59
N SER A 314 -4.76 -23.29 8.28
CA SER A 314 -4.64 -22.19 7.29
C SER A 314 -5.68 -21.07 7.48
N SER A 315 -6.79 -21.39 8.15
CA SER A 315 -7.84 -20.46 8.57
C SER A 315 -7.32 -19.40 9.56
N GLY A 316 -6.45 -19.80 10.50
CA GLY A 316 -5.89 -18.92 11.52
C GLY A 316 -4.91 -17.89 10.97
N LEU A 317 -4.05 -18.31 10.04
CA LEU A 317 -3.11 -17.44 9.33
C LEU A 317 -3.83 -16.36 8.49
N SER A 318 -4.95 -16.71 7.86
CA SER A 318 -5.73 -15.75 7.06
C SER A 318 -6.43 -14.70 7.93
N LEU A 319 -6.97 -15.11 9.07
CA LEU A 319 -7.57 -14.21 10.05
C LEU A 319 -6.53 -13.29 10.71
N PHE A 320 -5.31 -13.81 10.96
CA PHE A 320 -4.16 -13.03 11.38
C PHE A 320 -3.87 -11.87 10.41
N TYR A 321 -3.67 -12.18 9.11
CA TYR A 321 -3.35 -11.15 8.13
C TYR A 321 -4.49 -10.14 7.96
N LEU A 322 -5.73 -10.59 8.09
CA LEU A 322 -6.89 -9.71 8.09
C LEU A 322 -6.83 -8.70 9.24
N LEU A 323 -6.64 -9.17 10.47
CA LEU A 323 -6.56 -8.30 11.65
C LEU A 323 -5.35 -7.36 11.60
N PHE A 324 -4.21 -7.85 11.12
CA PHE A 324 -3.01 -7.05 10.90
C PHE A 324 -3.22 -5.95 9.83
N SER A 325 -3.99 -6.23 8.78
CA SER A 325 -4.25 -5.27 7.71
C SER A 325 -5.11 -4.08 8.15
N ILE A 326 -5.97 -4.22 9.16
CA ILE A 326 -6.94 -3.18 9.54
C ILE A 326 -6.24 -1.91 10.10
N PRO A 327 -5.34 -1.99 11.11
CA PRO A 327 -4.58 -0.83 11.57
C PRO A 327 -3.77 -0.18 10.45
N MET A 328 -3.16 -0.99 9.58
CA MET A 328 -2.38 -0.49 8.45
C MET A 328 -3.25 0.28 7.44
N LEU A 329 -4.40 -0.26 7.07
CA LEU A 329 -5.37 0.41 6.18
C LEU A 329 -5.93 1.69 6.81
N PHE A 330 -6.15 1.70 8.12
CA PHE A 330 -6.55 2.89 8.85
C PHE A 330 -5.46 3.96 8.84
N ALA A 331 -4.21 3.59 9.17
CA ALA A 331 -3.06 4.48 9.12
C ALA A 331 -2.85 5.05 7.72
N MET A 332 -2.98 4.22 6.68
CA MET A 332 -2.98 4.65 5.28
C MET A 332 -4.08 5.67 5.00
N ALA A 333 -5.32 5.40 5.39
CA ALA A 333 -6.44 6.31 5.17
C ALA A 333 -6.21 7.67 5.84
N VAL A 334 -5.73 7.68 7.08
CA VAL A 334 -5.40 8.90 7.83
C VAL A 334 -4.26 9.66 7.15
N TYR A 335 -3.16 8.98 6.81
CA TYR A 335 -1.99 9.57 6.16
C TYR A 335 -2.36 10.25 4.83
N PHE A 336 -3.07 9.54 3.94
CA PHE A 336 -3.48 10.08 2.66
C PHE A 336 -4.48 11.23 2.82
N ARG A 337 -5.45 11.09 3.72
CA ARG A 337 -6.53 12.08 3.91
C ARG A 337 -6.04 13.39 4.50
N PHE A 338 -5.12 13.33 5.47
CA PHE A 338 -4.72 14.48 6.27
C PHE A 338 -3.34 15.01 5.90
N ILE A 339 -2.33 14.15 5.67
CA ILE A 339 -0.98 14.61 5.31
C ILE A 339 -0.92 14.92 3.82
N ILE A 340 -1.07 13.91 2.95
CA ILE A 340 -1.02 14.14 1.50
C ILE A 340 -2.14 15.10 1.08
N GLY A 341 -3.37 14.91 1.60
CA GLY A 341 -4.51 15.78 1.34
C GLY A 341 -4.25 17.24 1.72
N PHE A 342 -3.55 17.51 2.82
CA PHE A 342 -3.13 18.88 3.17
C PHE A 342 -2.24 19.48 2.08
N PHE A 343 -1.18 18.78 1.67
CA PHE A 343 -0.25 19.30 0.66
C PHE A 343 -0.91 19.46 -0.71
N MET A 344 -1.72 18.50 -1.16
CA MET A 344 -2.46 18.58 -2.43
C MET A 344 -3.28 19.86 -2.53
N ARG A 345 -4.07 20.17 -1.49
CA ARG A 345 -4.87 21.40 -1.47
C ARG A 345 -4.00 22.66 -1.58
N HIS A 346 -2.83 22.67 -0.93
CA HIS A 346 -1.92 23.81 -0.97
C HIS A 346 -1.12 23.90 -2.28
N PHE A 347 -0.85 22.78 -2.95
CA PHE A 347 -0.26 22.72 -4.28
C PHE A 347 -1.20 23.30 -5.34
N GLU A 348 -2.51 23.06 -5.23
CA GLU A 348 -3.52 23.72 -6.09
C GLU A 348 -3.48 25.24 -5.93
N ARG A 349 -3.50 25.73 -4.69
CA ARG A 349 -3.37 27.18 -4.43
C ARG A 349 -2.04 27.73 -4.95
N GLN A 350 -0.97 26.96 -4.81
CA GLN A 350 0.35 27.35 -5.27
C GLN A 350 0.42 27.45 -6.80
N ALA A 351 -0.24 26.53 -7.51
CA ALA A 351 -0.38 26.55 -8.97
C ALA A 351 -1.28 27.70 -9.44
N ASP A 352 -2.41 27.95 -8.78
CA ASP A 352 -3.31 29.08 -9.05
C ASP A 352 -2.59 30.43 -8.91
N LEU A 353 -1.88 30.62 -7.80
CA LEU A 353 -1.11 31.84 -7.53
C LEU A 353 0.05 32.03 -8.52
N PHE A 354 0.66 30.93 -8.98
CA PHE A 354 1.64 31.00 -10.05
C PHE A 354 1.01 31.44 -11.36
N ALA A 355 -0.13 30.86 -11.74
CA ALA A 355 -0.84 31.20 -12.97
C ALA A 355 -1.23 32.68 -13.01
N ALA A 356 -1.82 33.19 -11.93
CA ALA A 356 -2.18 34.61 -11.80
C ALA A 356 -0.97 35.53 -11.95
N ARG A 357 0.13 35.21 -11.26
CA ARG A 357 1.38 35.99 -11.36
C ARG A 357 2.01 35.89 -12.75
N PHE A 358 1.96 34.72 -13.37
CA PHE A 358 2.55 34.47 -14.69
C PHE A 358 1.82 35.24 -15.79
N LEU A 359 0.49 35.28 -15.73
CA LEU A 359 -0.35 36.02 -16.68
C LEU A 359 -0.44 37.52 -16.38
N GLY A 360 0.03 37.96 -15.22
CA GLY A 360 -0.11 39.34 -14.74
C GLY A 360 -1.52 39.66 -14.21
N THR A 361 -2.45 38.70 -14.25
CA THR A 361 -3.79 38.82 -13.68
C THR A 361 -4.41 37.44 -13.40
N ALA A 362 -5.26 37.36 -12.39
CA ALA A 362 -5.98 36.17 -11.97
C ALA A 362 -7.27 35.89 -12.77
N TYR A 363 -7.82 36.88 -13.49
CA TYR A 363 -9.14 36.76 -14.11
C TYR A 363 -9.31 35.58 -15.07
N PRO A 364 -8.34 35.24 -15.94
CA PRO A 364 -8.48 34.07 -16.82
C PRO A 364 -8.63 32.75 -16.04
N VAL A 365 -7.92 32.62 -14.91
CA VAL A 365 -8.00 31.45 -14.03
C VAL A 365 -9.33 31.44 -13.27
N ILE A 366 -9.75 32.57 -12.72
CA ILE A 366 -11.04 32.71 -12.01
C ILE A 366 -12.20 32.33 -12.92
N ASN A 367 -12.25 32.90 -14.12
CA ASN A 367 -13.32 32.66 -15.08
C ASN A 367 -13.34 31.19 -15.54
N ALA A 368 -12.17 30.58 -15.76
CA ALA A 368 -12.07 29.16 -16.06
C ALA A 368 -12.63 28.30 -14.93
N LEU A 369 -12.25 28.56 -13.67
CA LEU A 369 -12.73 27.83 -12.51
C LEU A 369 -14.26 27.95 -12.31
N GLU A 370 -14.81 29.16 -12.42
CA GLU A 370 -16.26 29.39 -12.28
C GLU A 370 -17.06 28.68 -13.40
N LYS A 371 -16.57 28.70 -14.64
CA LYS A 371 -17.18 27.94 -15.75
C LYS A 371 -17.09 26.44 -15.51
N ILE A 372 -15.93 25.91 -15.14
CA ILE A 372 -15.77 24.48 -14.83
C ILE A 372 -16.74 24.07 -13.72
N ALA A 373 -16.88 24.88 -12.65
CA ALA A 373 -17.80 24.61 -11.55
C ALA A 373 -19.26 24.57 -12.00
N PHE A 374 -19.67 25.54 -12.83
CA PHE A 374 -21.02 25.61 -13.38
C PHE A 374 -21.34 24.40 -14.26
N TYR A 375 -20.51 24.14 -15.28
CA TYR A 375 -20.72 23.04 -16.24
C TYR A 375 -20.45 21.64 -15.67
N SER A 376 -19.83 21.53 -14.49
CA SER A 376 -19.63 20.25 -13.78
C SER A 376 -20.71 19.95 -12.74
N GLY A 377 -21.85 20.64 -12.80
CA GLY A 377 -23.00 20.39 -11.90
C GLY A 377 -23.09 21.33 -10.71
N ASN A 378 -22.68 22.59 -10.87
CA ASN A 378 -22.68 23.64 -9.83
C ASN A 378 -21.88 23.23 -8.57
N THR A 379 -20.64 22.79 -8.77
CA THR A 379 -19.75 22.29 -7.70
C THR A 379 -18.97 23.38 -6.98
N ARG A 380 -19.39 24.65 -7.11
CA ARG A 380 -18.63 25.82 -6.65
C ARG A 380 -18.19 25.75 -5.18
N ASP A 381 -19.07 25.24 -4.34
CA ASP A 381 -18.91 25.20 -2.89
C ASP A 381 -18.56 23.81 -2.35
N LEU A 382 -18.28 22.85 -3.24
CA LEU A 382 -18.02 21.47 -2.87
C LEU A 382 -16.51 21.25 -2.71
N PRO A 383 -15.96 21.21 -1.48
CA PRO A 383 -14.56 20.87 -1.27
C PRO A 383 -14.33 19.37 -1.49
N SER A 384 -13.09 19.00 -1.80
CA SER A 384 -12.65 17.60 -1.81
C SER A 384 -11.50 17.40 -0.81
N TRP A 385 -11.12 16.14 -0.59
CA TRP A 385 -9.98 15.86 0.26
C TRP A 385 -8.64 16.32 -0.35
N HIS A 386 -8.59 16.58 -1.66
CA HIS A 386 -7.39 16.96 -2.41
C HIS A 386 -7.48 18.35 -3.08
N HIS A 387 -8.67 18.96 -3.16
CA HIS A 387 -8.86 20.32 -3.67
C HIS A 387 -9.67 21.15 -2.68
N PHE A 388 -9.27 22.42 -2.52
CA PHE A 388 -10.18 23.42 -1.97
C PHE A 388 -11.40 23.58 -2.88
N SER A 389 -12.51 24.05 -2.31
CA SER A 389 -13.67 24.42 -3.14
C SER A 389 -13.29 25.51 -4.14
N VAL A 390 -14.02 25.59 -5.26
CA VAL A 390 -13.78 26.62 -6.27
C VAL A 390 -13.94 28.02 -5.66
N ARG A 391 -14.92 28.21 -4.77
CA ARG A 391 -15.07 29.46 -4.00
C ARG A 391 -13.78 29.85 -3.28
N GLU A 392 -13.20 28.95 -2.48
CA GLU A 392 -11.98 29.24 -1.72
C GLU A 392 -10.78 29.53 -2.63
N ARG A 393 -10.70 28.89 -3.80
CA ARG A 393 -9.65 29.16 -4.81
C ARG A 393 -9.82 30.53 -5.45
N VAL A 394 -11.04 30.89 -5.84
CA VAL A 394 -11.38 32.20 -6.41
C VAL A 394 -11.13 33.31 -5.38
N ASP A 395 -11.53 33.14 -4.13
CA ASP A 395 -11.28 34.12 -3.07
C ASP A 395 -9.78 34.33 -2.83
N CYS A 396 -8.97 33.25 -2.91
CA CYS A 396 -7.52 33.33 -2.83
C CYS A 396 -6.92 34.14 -3.99
N LEU A 397 -7.39 33.88 -5.21
CA LEU A 397 -6.97 34.58 -6.42
C LEU A 397 -7.32 36.07 -6.39
N LEU A 398 -8.53 36.42 -5.96
CA LEU A 398 -8.95 37.82 -5.77
C LEU A 398 -8.12 38.55 -4.70
N ARG A 399 -7.67 37.85 -3.67
CA ARG A 399 -6.72 38.40 -2.68
C ARG A 399 -5.33 38.61 -3.27
N ALA A 400 -4.88 37.74 -4.17
CA ALA A 400 -3.59 37.85 -4.83
C ALA A 400 -3.49 39.08 -5.74
N GLU A 401 -4.59 39.50 -6.36
CA GLU A 401 -4.67 40.76 -7.12
C GLU A 401 -4.43 42.00 -6.24
N ARG A 402 -4.78 41.92 -4.95
CA ARG A 402 -4.66 43.04 -4.00
C ARG A 402 -3.34 43.01 -3.22
N ASP A 403 -2.78 41.83 -2.96
CA ASP A 403 -1.51 41.64 -2.25
C ASP A 403 -0.53 40.82 -3.12
N ALA A 404 0.33 41.52 -3.86
CA ALA A 404 1.39 40.88 -4.66
C ALA A 404 2.37 40.04 -3.81
N GLY A 405 2.47 40.31 -2.50
CA GLY A 405 3.27 39.55 -1.55
C GLY A 405 2.69 38.18 -1.20
N LEU A 406 1.40 37.93 -1.49
CA LEU A 406 0.70 36.70 -1.13
C LEU A 406 1.36 35.46 -1.74
N VAL A 407 1.80 35.54 -3.00
CA VAL A 407 2.47 34.43 -3.70
C VAL A 407 3.74 34.01 -2.94
N ARG A 408 4.57 34.98 -2.53
CA ARG A 408 5.82 34.71 -1.79
C ARG A 408 5.55 34.21 -0.38
N LYS A 409 4.51 34.72 0.29
CA LYS A 409 4.09 34.24 1.63
C LYS A 409 3.61 32.79 1.56
N HIS A 410 2.74 32.45 0.61
CA HIS A 410 2.22 31.10 0.42
C HIS A 410 3.32 30.10 0.05
N ASN A 411 4.22 30.45 -0.87
CA ASN A 411 5.35 29.58 -1.22
C ASN A 411 6.26 29.27 -0.02
N ARG A 412 6.54 30.27 0.83
CA ARG A 412 7.32 30.05 2.06
C ARG A 412 6.58 29.16 3.04
N PHE A 413 5.27 29.37 3.22
CA PHE A 413 4.45 28.53 4.08
C PHE A 413 4.50 27.05 3.65
N VAL A 414 4.26 26.75 2.38
CA VAL A 414 4.30 25.38 1.85
C VAL A 414 5.70 24.76 2.02
N ALA A 415 6.77 25.53 1.74
CA ALA A 415 8.14 25.07 1.92
C ALA A 415 8.48 24.77 3.40
N SER A 416 8.06 25.62 4.33
CA SER A 416 8.22 25.40 5.78
C SER A 416 7.49 24.14 6.24
N CYS A 417 6.22 23.95 5.83
CA CYS A 417 5.48 22.74 6.15
C CYS A 417 6.16 21.49 5.59
N PHE A 418 6.69 21.57 4.36
CA PHE A 418 7.41 20.46 3.75
C PHE A 418 8.72 20.13 4.48
N ALA A 419 9.47 21.14 4.91
CA ALA A 419 10.68 20.95 5.72
C ALA A 419 10.38 20.28 7.07
N VAL A 420 9.33 20.73 7.76
CA VAL A 420 8.87 20.10 9.02
C VAL A 420 8.48 18.63 8.78
N TYR A 421 7.74 18.37 7.70
CA TYR A 421 7.40 17.00 7.31
C TYR A 421 8.65 16.13 7.07
N LEU A 422 9.65 16.65 6.35
CA LEU A 422 10.90 15.91 6.10
C LEU A 422 11.66 15.60 7.38
N ILE A 423 11.81 16.59 8.28
CA ILE A 423 12.47 16.39 9.58
C ILE A 423 11.75 15.29 10.36
N PHE A 424 10.41 15.34 10.41
CA PHE A 424 9.62 14.34 11.10
C PHE A 424 9.78 12.94 10.48
N MET A 425 9.75 12.81 9.15
CA MET A 425 9.95 11.52 8.47
C MET A 425 11.35 10.95 8.67
N VAL A 426 12.40 11.77 8.59
CA VAL A 426 13.78 11.33 8.84
C VAL A 426 13.94 10.88 10.29
N SER A 427 13.38 11.64 11.23
CA SER A 427 13.42 11.29 12.66
C SER A 427 12.66 9.99 12.92
N ALA A 428 11.44 9.87 12.39
CA ALA A 428 10.63 8.66 12.50
C ALA A 428 11.34 7.44 11.91
N GLY A 429 11.93 7.58 10.72
CA GLY A 429 12.71 6.51 10.10
C GLY A 429 13.96 6.13 10.90
N TYR A 430 14.65 7.11 11.49
CA TYR A 430 15.80 6.85 12.37
C TYR A 430 15.39 6.06 13.63
N PHE A 431 14.32 6.49 14.32
CA PHE A 431 13.83 5.80 15.52
C PHE A 431 13.23 4.42 15.22
N ALA A 432 12.62 4.24 14.03
CA ALA A 432 12.11 2.94 13.62
C ALA A 432 13.23 1.97 13.25
N ASN A 433 14.23 2.39 12.47
CA ASN A 433 15.22 1.48 11.85
C ASN A 433 16.57 1.37 12.57
N LEU A 434 17.00 2.35 13.36
CA LEU A 434 18.38 2.43 13.89
C LEU A 434 18.45 2.58 15.41
N GLY A 435 17.31 2.78 16.09
CA GLY A 435 17.30 2.92 17.54
C GLY A 435 17.38 1.56 18.21
N THR A 436 18.47 1.24 18.90
CA THR A 436 18.49 0.21 19.98
C THR A 436 17.39 0.45 21.02
N GLY A 437 16.93 1.70 21.14
CA GLY A 437 15.76 2.10 21.91
C GLY A 437 14.42 1.55 21.40
N SER A 438 14.26 1.22 20.11
CA SER A 438 13.01 0.63 19.59
C SER A 438 12.89 -0.84 19.98
N GLU A 439 13.98 -1.62 19.90
CA GLU A 439 14.00 -3.02 20.34
C GLU A 439 13.85 -3.13 21.86
N SER A 440 14.61 -2.34 22.61
CA SER A 440 14.50 -2.30 24.08
C SER A 440 13.13 -1.79 24.55
N PHE A 441 12.50 -0.88 23.81
CA PHE A 441 11.14 -0.44 24.08
C PHE A 441 10.11 -1.54 23.73
N ARG A 442 10.30 -2.22 22.59
CA ARG A 442 9.48 -3.36 22.16
C ARG A 442 9.47 -4.47 23.19
N TYR A 443 10.65 -4.92 23.63
CA TYR A 443 10.77 -5.97 24.64
C TYR A 443 10.11 -5.56 25.95
N ARG A 444 10.28 -4.31 26.42
CA ARG A 444 9.61 -3.81 27.63
C ARG A 444 8.09 -3.74 27.52
N VAL A 445 7.56 -3.26 26.39
CA VAL A 445 6.10 -3.18 26.19
C VAL A 445 5.51 -4.59 26.14
N MET A 446 6.19 -5.52 25.46
CA MET A 446 5.79 -6.92 25.38
C MET A 446 5.83 -7.60 26.75
N GLU A 447 6.94 -7.45 27.47
CA GLU A 447 7.16 -8.01 28.80
C GLU A 447 6.05 -7.54 29.73
N GLN A 448 5.80 -6.23 29.80
CA GLN A 448 4.76 -5.67 30.65
C GLN A 448 3.38 -6.25 30.31
N ALA A 449 3.04 -6.33 29.03
CA ALA A 449 1.73 -6.82 28.62
C ALA A 449 1.55 -8.33 28.91
N LEU A 450 2.62 -9.13 28.80
CA LEU A 450 2.61 -10.54 29.16
C LEU A 450 2.58 -10.74 30.68
N LEU A 451 3.28 -9.91 31.46
CA LEU A 451 3.24 -9.92 32.91
C LEU A 451 1.86 -9.54 33.44
N ASP A 452 1.27 -8.44 32.95
CA ASP A 452 -0.09 -8.01 33.30
C ASP A 452 -1.10 -9.14 33.03
N ARG A 453 -0.91 -9.91 31.94
CA ARG A 453 -1.75 -11.06 31.59
C ARG A 453 -1.50 -12.28 32.49
N ALA A 454 -0.25 -12.52 32.89
CA ALA A 454 0.11 -13.58 33.84
C ALA A 454 -0.46 -13.30 35.24
N GLU A 455 -0.56 -12.04 35.64
CA GLU A 455 -1.14 -11.61 36.92
C GLU A 455 -2.68 -11.59 36.91
N SER A 456 -3.30 -11.19 35.79
CA SER A 456 -4.75 -10.95 35.72
C SER A 456 -5.60 -12.16 35.32
N GLY A 457 -4.99 -13.25 34.86
CA GLY A 457 -5.72 -14.45 34.41
C GLY A 457 -5.21 -15.74 35.02
N PRO A 458 -5.88 -16.87 34.75
CA PRO A 458 -5.40 -18.17 35.20
C PRO A 458 -4.01 -18.47 34.58
N PRO A 459 -3.15 -19.24 35.28
CA PRO A 459 -1.85 -19.64 34.77
C PRO A 459 -2.00 -20.28 33.38
N ASP A 460 -1.34 -19.67 32.39
CA ASP A 460 -1.45 -20.04 30.98
C ASP A 460 -0.06 -20.42 30.45
N PRO A 461 0.18 -21.68 30.05
CA PRO A 461 1.48 -22.12 29.54
C PRO A 461 1.95 -21.30 28.34
N GLY A 462 1.01 -20.82 27.50
CA GLY A 462 1.34 -20.01 26.33
C GLY A 462 1.91 -18.63 26.69
N VAL A 463 1.45 -18.03 27.79
CA VAL A 463 1.96 -16.72 28.27
C VAL A 463 3.38 -16.87 28.79
N TYR A 464 3.65 -17.90 29.58
CA TYR A 464 5.00 -18.18 30.09
C TYR A 464 5.95 -18.62 28.97
N GLY A 465 5.48 -19.38 27.97
CA GLY A 465 6.26 -19.70 26.78
C GLY A 465 6.63 -18.46 25.96
N ALA A 466 5.70 -17.50 25.83
CA ALA A 466 5.96 -16.22 25.16
C ALA A 466 6.95 -15.34 25.95
N LEU A 467 6.83 -15.26 27.28
CA LEU A 467 7.80 -14.59 28.15
C LEU A 467 9.18 -15.23 28.01
N ALA A 468 9.25 -16.55 27.98
CA ALA A 468 10.52 -17.27 27.83
C ALA A 468 11.22 -16.95 26.52
N MET A 469 10.49 -16.97 25.40
CA MET A 469 11.04 -16.57 24.10
C MET A 469 11.44 -15.09 24.09
N LEU A 470 10.66 -14.22 24.75
CA LEU A 470 10.98 -12.80 24.85
C LEU A 470 12.31 -12.56 25.58
N TYR A 471 12.50 -13.25 26.70
CA TYR A 471 13.73 -13.20 27.48
C TYR A 471 14.91 -13.83 26.75
N HIS A 472 14.69 -14.93 26.03
CA HIS A 472 15.70 -15.54 25.17
C HIS A 472 16.19 -14.55 24.10
N GLU A 473 15.26 -13.92 23.37
CA GLU A 473 15.58 -12.94 22.32
C GLU A 473 16.17 -11.62 22.86
N SER A 474 15.98 -11.32 24.15
CA SER A 474 16.58 -10.16 24.81
C SER A 474 17.83 -10.51 25.61
N GLU A 475 18.39 -11.71 25.40
CA GLU A 475 19.59 -12.23 26.05
C GLU A 475 19.51 -12.29 27.59
N ARG A 476 18.29 -12.33 28.13
CA ARG A 476 18.00 -12.49 29.57
C ARG A 476 17.83 -13.98 29.88
N TRP A 477 18.93 -14.71 29.82
CA TRP A 477 18.93 -16.17 29.81
C TRP A 477 18.33 -16.82 31.07
N GLU A 478 18.58 -16.27 32.26
CA GLU A 478 18.02 -16.78 33.53
C GLU A 478 16.49 -16.61 33.59
N ASP A 479 15.99 -15.45 33.18
CA ASP A 479 14.56 -15.17 33.12
C ASP A 479 13.87 -16.08 32.07
N ALA A 480 14.54 -16.30 30.94
CA ALA A 480 14.07 -17.21 29.90
C ALA A 480 13.92 -18.64 30.44
N LEU A 481 14.94 -19.14 31.14
CA LEU A 481 14.93 -20.47 31.74
C LEU A 481 13.79 -20.62 32.75
N SER A 482 13.63 -19.65 33.66
CA SER A 482 12.55 -19.65 34.66
C SER A 482 11.16 -19.67 34.02
N ALA A 483 10.99 -18.89 32.95
CA ALA A 483 9.73 -18.84 32.21
C ALA A 483 9.47 -20.15 31.43
N TYR A 484 10.49 -20.75 30.79
CA TYR A 484 10.37 -22.06 30.14
C TYR A 484 9.98 -23.15 31.14
N GLU A 485 10.59 -23.17 32.33
CA GLU A 485 10.27 -24.13 33.38
C GLU A 485 8.83 -23.98 33.87
N THR A 486 8.35 -22.74 33.99
CA THR A 486 6.97 -22.47 34.38
C THR A 486 5.99 -22.94 33.30
N ALA A 487 6.30 -22.67 32.01
CA ALA A 487 5.51 -23.14 30.89
C ALA A 487 5.43 -24.68 30.84
N LEU A 488 6.55 -25.38 30.98
CA LEU A 488 6.61 -26.85 30.99
C LEU A 488 5.99 -27.48 32.24
N ARG A 489 5.91 -26.76 33.37
CA ARG A 489 5.17 -27.24 34.54
C ARG A 489 3.66 -27.27 34.29
N LEU A 490 3.17 -26.29 33.53
CA LEU A 490 1.76 -26.17 33.16
C LEU A 490 1.40 -27.08 31.98
N GLU A 491 2.29 -27.22 31.01
CA GLU A 491 2.14 -28.08 29.83
C GLU A 491 3.43 -28.88 29.56
N PRO A 492 3.59 -30.06 30.18
CA PRO A 492 4.83 -30.84 30.11
C PRO A 492 5.20 -31.40 28.73
N ASP A 493 4.22 -31.51 27.84
CA ASP A 493 4.34 -32.15 26.53
C ASP A 493 4.20 -31.15 25.39
N ASN A 494 4.67 -29.90 25.59
CA ASN A 494 4.72 -28.89 24.54
C ASN A 494 6.05 -29.00 23.75
N PRO A 495 6.06 -29.49 22.50
CA PRO A 495 7.29 -29.75 21.76
C PRO A 495 8.09 -28.48 21.45
N VAL A 496 7.42 -27.34 21.22
CA VAL A 496 8.08 -26.05 20.94
C VAL A 496 8.85 -25.57 22.17
N THR A 497 8.21 -25.57 23.33
CA THR A 497 8.83 -25.12 24.58
C THR A 497 9.98 -26.04 25.00
N LEU A 498 9.82 -27.36 24.84
CA LEU A 498 10.86 -28.35 25.07
C LEU A 498 12.08 -28.09 24.16
N ASN A 499 11.83 -27.89 22.86
CA ASN A 499 12.86 -27.60 21.88
C ASN A 499 13.62 -26.31 22.20
N ASN A 500 12.91 -25.22 22.40
CA ASN A 500 13.53 -23.90 22.61
C ASN A 500 14.35 -23.86 23.92
N MET A 501 13.88 -24.55 24.96
CA MET A 501 14.62 -24.71 26.19
C MET A 501 15.87 -25.59 26.00
N ALA A 502 15.77 -26.68 25.25
CA ALA A 502 16.92 -27.53 24.93
C ALA A 502 17.99 -26.76 24.15
N TRP A 503 17.59 -25.93 23.19
CA TRP A 503 18.49 -25.05 22.45
C TRP A 503 19.24 -24.10 23.37
N LEU A 504 18.53 -23.41 24.27
CA LEU A 504 19.12 -22.51 25.27
C LEU A 504 20.17 -23.23 26.12
N LEU A 505 19.82 -24.40 26.68
CA LEU A 505 20.70 -25.17 27.54
C LEU A 505 21.92 -25.75 26.80
N SER A 506 21.83 -25.94 25.48
CA SER A 506 22.94 -26.45 24.66
C SER A 506 23.92 -25.34 24.27
N THR A 507 23.39 -24.16 23.94
CA THR A 507 24.13 -23.06 23.30
C THR A 507 24.51 -21.92 24.23
N ALA A 508 24.01 -21.89 25.47
CA ALA A 508 24.33 -20.87 26.47
C ALA A 508 25.85 -20.72 26.67
N THR A 509 26.35 -19.49 26.56
CA THR A 509 27.77 -19.14 26.79
C THR A 509 28.10 -19.06 28.28
N GLU A 510 27.10 -18.81 29.13
CA GLU A 510 27.23 -18.78 30.58
C GLU A 510 27.29 -20.20 31.16
N ARG A 511 28.41 -20.53 31.82
CA ARG A 511 28.67 -21.87 32.36
C ARG A 511 27.62 -22.36 33.36
N GLY A 512 26.88 -21.46 34.03
CA GLY A 512 25.85 -21.81 34.99
C GLY A 512 24.52 -22.25 34.35
N LEU A 513 24.30 -21.92 33.08
CA LEU A 513 23.05 -22.20 32.37
C LEU A 513 23.17 -23.37 31.40
N ARG A 514 24.40 -23.71 30.98
CA ARG A 514 24.63 -24.84 30.08
C ARG A 514 24.43 -26.17 30.81
N ASP A 515 23.44 -26.95 30.38
CA ASP A 515 23.15 -28.28 30.91
C ASP A 515 22.88 -29.24 29.73
N PRO A 516 23.95 -29.81 29.14
CA PRO A 516 23.82 -30.65 27.94
C PRO A 516 23.00 -31.92 28.18
N VAL A 517 23.06 -32.49 29.38
CA VAL A 517 22.31 -33.71 29.72
C VAL A 517 20.82 -33.42 29.74
N ARG A 518 20.41 -32.32 30.39
CA ARG A 518 19.02 -31.90 30.39
C ARG A 518 18.57 -31.48 28.99
N ALA A 519 19.44 -30.82 28.22
CA ALA A 519 19.13 -30.42 26.85
C ALA A 519 18.82 -31.63 25.95
N VAL A 520 19.63 -32.70 25.99
CA VAL A 520 19.38 -33.93 25.24
C VAL A 520 18.02 -34.52 25.60
N ASN A 521 17.72 -34.69 26.89
CA ASN A 521 16.43 -35.23 27.33
C ASN A 521 15.22 -34.41 26.83
N LEU A 522 15.33 -33.08 26.85
CA LEU A 522 14.27 -32.19 26.38
C LEU A 522 14.12 -32.25 24.86
N ALA A 523 15.23 -32.25 24.12
CA ALA A 523 15.23 -32.32 22.66
C ALA A 523 14.72 -33.69 22.15
N GLU A 524 15.13 -34.79 22.78
CA GLU A 524 14.61 -36.14 22.46
C GLU A 524 13.10 -36.19 22.67
N LYS A 525 12.60 -35.62 23.76
CA LYS A 525 11.17 -35.54 24.04
C LYS A 525 10.44 -34.68 23.00
N ALA A 526 11.00 -33.54 22.60
CA ALA A 526 10.43 -32.67 21.57
C ALA A 526 10.32 -33.42 20.22
N VAL A 527 11.40 -34.08 19.80
CA VAL A 527 11.46 -34.87 18.56
C VAL A 527 10.52 -36.09 18.60
N ALA A 528 10.32 -36.70 19.76
CA ALA A 528 9.37 -37.81 19.93
C ALA A 528 7.91 -37.36 19.81
N LEU A 529 7.59 -36.15 20.26
CA LEU A 529 6.25 -35.57 20.13
C LEU A 529 5.96 -35.08 18.71
N GLU A 530 6.95 -34.45 18.07
CA GLU A 530 6.86 -33.95 16.72
C GLU A 530 8.23 -34.02 16.03
N ARG A 531 8.35 -34.82 14.97
CA ARG A 531 9.62 -35.01 14.26
C ARG A 531 9.69 -34.08 13.05
N ASN A 532 10.50 -33.03 13.13
CA ASN A 532 10.73 -32.10 12.03
C ASN A 532 12.21 -31.62 11.98
N PRO A 533 12.68 -31.04 10.85
CA PRO A 533 14.08 -30.64 10.70
C PRO A 533 14.59 -29.62 11.73
N VAL A 534 13.73 -28.76 12.28
CA VAL A 534 14.12 -27.75 13.28
C VAL A 534 14.41 -28.42 14.62
N TYR A 535 13.60 -29.39 15.02
CA TYR A 535 13.81 -30.09 16.29
C TYR A 535 14.95 -31.11 16.18
N LEU A 536 15.14 -31.72 15.01
CA LEU A 536 16.31 -32.55 14.74
C LEU A 536 17.61 -31.73 14.83
N ASP A 537 17.64 -30.50 14.29
CA ASP A 537 18.79 -29.60 14.44
C ASP A 537 19.11 -29.29 15.92
N THR A 538 18.07 -28.99 16.71
CA THR A 538 18.25 -28.74 18.16
C THR A 538 18.73 -29.99 18.91
N LEU A 539 18.23 -31.18 18.56
CA LEU A 539 18.69 -32.44 19.12
C LEU A 539 20.15 -32.74 18.73
N ALA A 540 20.54 -32.46 17.49
CA ALA A 540 21.93 -32.60 17.05
C ALA A 540 22.86 -31.66 17.84
N GLU A 541 22.48 -30.40 18.01
CA GLU A 541 23.26 -29.44 18.82
C GLU A 541 23.33 -29.89 20.29
N ALA A 542 22.26 -30.46 20.85
CA ALA A 542 22.25 -30.99 22.20
C ALA A 542 23.20 -32.20 22.37
N TYR A 543 23.20 -33.15 21.42
CA TYR A 543 24.14 -34.27 21.42
C TYR A 543 25.59 -33.80 21.29
N TYR A 544 25.84 -32.85 20.39
CA TYR A 544 27.15 -32.24 20.23
C TYR A 544 27.61 -31.55 21.53
N ALA A 545 26.75 -30.75 22.15
CA ALA A 545 27.05 -30.09 23.43
C ALA A 545 27.28 -31.09 24.58
N ALA A 546 26.70 -32.29 24.51
CA ALA A 546 26.89 -33.38 25.46
C ALA A 546 28.15 -34.22 25.20
N GLY A 547 28.92 -33.92 24.15
CA GLY A 547 30.14 -34.65 23.79
C GLY A 547 29.89 -35.92 22.97
N ASN A 548 28.74 -35.99 22.29
CA ASN A 548 28.32 -37.12 21.44
C ASN A 548 28.23 -36.68 19.96
N PRO A 549 29.38 -36.39 19.31
CA PRO A 549 29.40 -35.85 17.95
C PRO A 549 28.94 -36.86 16.88
N ASP A 550 29.12 -38.17 17.10
CA ASP A 550 28.66 -39.20 16.16
C ASP A 550 27.12 -39.19 16.04
N GLU A 551 26.42 -39.12 17.18
CA GLU A 551 24.96 -38.99 17.24
C GLU A 551 24.50 -37.65 16.66
N ALA A 552 25.22 -36.56 16.93
CA ALA A 552 24.91 -35.24 16.36
C ALA A 552 24.96 -35.25 14.83
N VAL A 553 25.98 -35.88 14.24
CA VAL A 553 26.11 -36.02 12.78
C VAL A 553 24.97 -36.85 12.19
N ALA A 554 24.61 -37.97 12.83
CA ALA A 554 23.51 -38.81 12.35
C ALA A 554 22.16 -38.05 12.34
N VAL A 555 21.87 -37.29 13.39
CA VAL A 555 20.61 -36.55 13.51
C VAL A 555 20.54 -35.36 12.56
N ILE A 556 21.64 -34.62 12.36
CA ILE A 556 21.63 -33.47 11.42
C ILE A 556 21.55 -33.93 9.96
N GLU A 557 22.09 -35.11 9.62
CA GLU A 557 21.91 -35.72 8.29
C GLU A 557 20.44 -36.02 8.02
N GLU A 558 19.71 -36.54 9.01
CA GLU A 558 18.27 -36.74 8.90
C GLU A 558 17.51 -35.41 8.74
N ALA A 559 17.94 -34.35 9.43
CA ALA A 559 17.36 -33.02 9.25
C ALA A 559 17.54 -32.52 7.80
N ILE A 560 18.73 -32.71 7.21
CA ILE A 560 19.04 -32.34 5.82
C ILE A 560 18.16 -33.08 4.82
N GLU A 561 17.95 -34.39 5.02
CA GLU A 561 17.13 -35.22 4.12
C GLU A 561 15.66 -34.78 4.10
N ASN A 562 15.14 -34.35 5.26
CA ASN A 562 13.73 -33.99 5.44
C ASN A 562 13.43 -32.50 5.23
N ALA A 563 14.46 -31.67 5.08
CA ALA A 563 14.34 -30.22 4.98
C ALA A 563 13.91 -29.75 3.57
N LYS A 564 12.90 -28.87 3.52
CA LYS A 564 12.50 -28.15 2.29
C LYS A 564 13.20 -26.80 2.15
N ASP A 565 13.68 -26.25 3.26
CA ASP A 565 14.32 -24.96 3.44
C ASP A 565 15.50 -25.09 4.42
N ARG A 566 16.35 -24.06 4.56
CA ARG A 566 17.54 -24.04 5.45
C ARG A 566 18.57 -25.17 5.29
N VAL A 567 18.48 -25.98 4.23
CA VAL A 567 19.45 -27.06 3.91
C VAL A 567 20.91 -26.60 3.96
N GLY A 568 21.21 -25.37 3.52
CA GLY A 568 22.56 -24.80 3.60
C GLY A 568 23.06 -24.66 5.04
N TYR A 569 22.22 -24.14 5.94
CA TYR A 569 22.54 -24.00 7.36
C TYR A 569 22.75 -25.37 8.04
N TYR A 570 21.90 -26.36 7.75
CA TYR A 570 22.08 -27.71 8.32
C TYR A 570 23.37 -28.38 7.86
N ARG A 571 23.83 -28.10 6.62
CA ARG A 571 25.13 -28.57 6.14
C ARG A 571 26.30 -27.91 6.87
N GLU A 572 26.20 -26.62 7.16
CA GLU A 572 27.21 -25.91 7.97
C GLU A 572 27.28 -26.47 9.39
N GLN A 573 26.14 -26.77 10.03
CA GLN A 573 26.11 -27.45 11.34
C GLN A 573 26.76 -28.84 11.27
N ARG A 574 26.46 -29.62 10.23
CA ARG A 574 27.11 -30.91 10.01
C ARG A 574 28.63 -30.78 9.87
N GLU A 575 29.12 -29.79 9.13
CA GLU A 575 30.57 -29.55 9.00
C GLU A 575 31.20 -29.24 10.36
N LYS A 576 30.58 -28.38 11.17
CA LYS A 576 30.99 -28.10 12.56
C LYS A 576 31.10 -29.39 13.39
N PHE A 577 30.08 -30.26 13.36
CA PHE A 577 30.10 -31.50 14.15
C PHE A 577 31.16 -32.50 13.66
N VAL A 578 31.43 -32.55 12.35
CA VAL A 578 32.45 -33.44 11.75
C VAL A 578 33.88 -32.96 12.03
N GLU A 579 34.12 -31.65 12.13
CA GLU A 579 35.45 -31.13 12.45
C GLU A 579 35.95 -31.57 13.84
N GLU A 580 35.04 -31.79 14.79
CA GLU A 580 35.38 -32.25 16.14
C GLU A 580 35.61 -33.76 16.25
N LEU A 581 35.19 -34.53 15.23
CA LEU A 581 35.50 -35.96 15.09
C LEU A 581 36.90 -36.22 14.53
N ARG A 582 37.59 -35.19 14.00
CA ARG A 582 38.93 -35.28 13.41
C ARG A 582 40.02 -34.94 14.42
#